data_AF-A0A7S3QBZ8-F1
#
_entry.id   AF-A0A7S3QBZ8-F1
#
_cell.length_a   1.000
_cell.length_b   1.000
_cell.length_c   1.000
_cell.angle_alpha   90.00
_cell.angle_beta   90.00
_cell.angle_gamma   90.00
#
_symmetry.space_group_name_H-M   'P 1'
#
loop_
_entity.id
_entity.type
_entity.pdbx_description
1 polymer ?
#
loop_
_entity_poly.entity_id
_entity_poly.type
_entity_poly.pdbx_seq_one_letter_code
_entity_poly.pdbx_strand_id
1 'polypeptide(L)'
;ARHCDTTTSIIAHSSKNDSNADITIQKNPQRIITAVYYITEDDWCRDRDGGCLRIFENSHDDDDDDGQQEDHYDIVPYADRLVLFRSDLVEHQVLPSTARTRLAITVWLYGHLITAEPNTRNCQVQSPDISQIEKGSDSITTT
;
A
#
# COMPACT_ATOMS: atom_id res chain seq x y z
N ALA A 1 16.33 3.35 10.50
CA ALA A 1 16.09 3.95 9.18
C ALA A 1 14.72 3.50 8.68
N ARG A 2 13.92 4.42 8.13
CA ARG A 2 12.69 4.11 7.41
C ARG A 2 13.07 3.60 6.01
N HIS A 3 12.32 2.64 5.48
CA HIS A 3 12.59 2.02 4.20
C HIS A 3 11.32 1.92 3.38
N CYS A 4 11.42 2.30 2.12
CA CYS A 4 10.48 2.01 1.06
C CYS A 4 11.31 1.88 -0.22
N ASP A 5 11.03 0.90 -1.07
CA ASP A 5 11.75 0.73 -2.35
C ASP A 5 11.16 1.64 -3.44
N THR A 6 10.79 2.87 -3.06
CA THR A 6 10.08 3.77 -3.96
C THR A 6 10.91 3.98 -5.23
N THR A 7 10.43 3.44 -6.34
CA THR A 7 10.98 3.69 -7.69
C THR A 7 10.59 5.10 -8.16
N THR A 8 10.90 6.13 -7.39
CA THR A 8 10.64 7.54 -7.76
C THR A 8 11.47 7.97 -8.98
N SER A 9 12.47 7.18 -9.39
CA SER A 9 13.39 7.54 -10.47
C SER A 9 12.85 7.37 -11.90
N ILE A 10 11.65 6.80 -12.11
CA ILE A 10 11.16 6.49 -13.47
C ILE A 10 10.03 7.41 -13.95
N ILE A 11 9.20 7.97 -13.06
CA ILE A 11 8.08 8.85 -13.46
C ILE A 11 8.60 10.19 -14.04
N ALA A 12 9.84 10.59 -13.74
CA ALA A 12 10.40 11.87 -14.17
C ALA A 12 10.96 11.94 -15.61
N HIS A 13 10.98 10.85 -16.40
CA HIS A 13 11.67 10.84 -17.70
C HIS A 13 10.90 10.24 -18.90
N SER A 14 9.57 10.14 -18.88
CA SER A 14 8.83 9.88 -20.13
C SER A 14 8.52 11.17 -20.89
N SER A 15 9.56 11.74 -21.51
CA SER A 15 9.42 12.80 -22.50
C SER A 15 8.83 12.21 -23.79
N LYS A 16 7.51 12.36 -23.94
CA LYS A 16 6.71 12.42 -25.18
C LYS A 16 7.34 11.84 -26.46
N ASN A 17 6.86 10.67 -26.89
CA ASN A 17 6.29 10.45 -28.23
C ASN A 17 5.87 8.99 -28.41
N ASP A 18 4.56 8.74 -28.49
CA ASP A 18 3.87 8.20 -29.67
C ASP A 18 2.52 7.58 -29.29
N SER A 19 1.54 7.79 -30.17
CA SER A 19 0.14 7.40 -29.99
C SER A 19 -0.05 5.89 -30.18
N ASN A 20 0.06 5.14 -29.10
CA ASN A 20 -0.62 3.87 -28.84
C ASN A 20 -0.60 3.66 -27.32
N ALA A 21 -1.52 2.90 -26.73
CA ALA A 21 -1.56 2.70 -25.27
C ALA A 21 -0.19 2.23 -24.77
N ASP A 22 0.58 3.14 -24.17
CA ASP A 22 2.01 3.00 -24.01
C ASP A 22 2.26 2.22 -22.73
N ILE A 23 2.26 0.89 -22.83
CA ILE A 23 2.57 0.00 -21.72
C ILE A 23 4.04 0.20 -21.38
N THR A 24 4.32 0.99 -20.35
CA THR A 24 5.67 1.16 -19.84
C THR A 24 6.02 -0.05 -18.97
N ILE A 25 6.84 -0.95 -19.51
CA ILE A 25 7.41 -2.06 -18.75
C ILE A 25 8.77 -1.61 -18.20
N GLN A 26 8.91 -1.61 -16.87
CA GLN A 26 10.22 -1.35 -16.28
C GLN A 26 11.23 -2.42 -16.73
N LYS A 27 12.43 -2.02 -17.15
CA LYS A 27 13.42 -2.92 -17.76
C LYS A 27 14.13 -3.83 -16.76
N ASN A 28 14.18 -3.46 -15.48
CA ASN A 28 14.82 -4.23 -14.42
C ASN A 28 13.78 -4.73 -13.42
N PRO A 29 13.84 -6.01 -13.01
CA PRO A 29 12.92 -6.53 -12.01
C PRO A 29 13.13 -5.79 -10.69
N GLN A 30 12.03 -5.30 -10.12
CA GLN A 30 11.99 -4.61 -8.85
C GLN A 30 11.49 -5.54 -7.76
N ARG A 31 11.84 -5.22 -6.52
CA ARG A 31 11.27 -5.89 -5.35
C ARG A 31 9.83 -5.44 -5.18
N ILE A 32 8.88 -6.36 -5.36
CA ILE A 32 7.44 -6.03 -5.35
C ILE A 32 6.83 -6.40 -4.00
N ILE A 33 7.19 -7.57 -3.47
CA ILE A 33 6.67 -8.06 -2.20
C ILE A 33 7.83 -8.42 -1.28
N THR A 34 7.73 -7.96 -0.04
CA THR A 34 8.57 -8.43 1.06
C THR A 34 7.73 -9.35 1.93
N ALA A 35 8.22 -10.57 2.15
CA ALA A 35 7.68 -11.52 3.09
C ALA A 35 8.63 -11.64 4.29
N VAL A 36 8.11 -11.46 5.50
CA VAL A 36 8.87 -11.60 6.75
C VAL A 36 8.17 -12.62 7.62
N TYR A 37 8.84 -13.74 7.89
CA TYR A 37 8.36 -14.78 8.79
C TYR A 37 9.15 -14.76 10.09
N TYR A 38 8.46 -14.61 11.22
CA TYR A 38 9.06 -14.47 12.54
C TYR A 38 9.26 -15.80 13.25
N ILE A 39 10.48 -16.00 13.76
CA ILE A 39 10.89 -17.20 14.51
C ILE A 39 11.35 -16.75 15.89
N THR A 40 10.42 -16.19 16.64
CA THR A 40 10.62 -15.65 17.98
C THR A 40 10.01 -16.56 19.04
N GLU A 41 10.17 -16.21 20.32
CA GLU A 41 9.52 -16.92 21.42
C GLU A 41 8.02 -16.60 21.48
N ASP A 42 7.20 -17.57 21.89
CA ASP A 42 5.73 -17.48 21.90
C ASP A 42 5.19 -16.37 22.83
N ASP A 43 5.96 -15.98 23.85
CA ASP A 43 5.58 -14.98 24.86
C ASP A 43 6.13 -13.56 24.56
N TRP A 44 6.44 -13.27 23.29
CA TRP A 44 6.95 -11.95 22.89
C TRP A 44 6.02 -10.82 23.35
N CYS A 45 6.55 -9.85 24.07
CA CYS A 45 5.79 -8.73 24.61
C CYS A 45 6.32 -7.43 24.01
N ARG A 46 5.45 -6.68 23.31
CA ARG A 46 5.79 -5.41 22.66
C ARG A 46 6.50 -4.45 23.60
N ASP A 47 5.95 -4.23 24.78
CA ASP A 47 6.41 -3.19 25.72
C ASP A 47 7.74 -3.57 26.38
N ARG A 48 7.99 -4.87 26.58
CA ARG A 48 9.20 -5.40 27.20
C ARG A 48 10.33 -5.63 26.20
N ASP A 49 10.02 -6.27 25.08
CA ASP A 49 11.01 -6.82 24.15
C ASP A 49 11.26 -5.92 22.93
N GLY A 50 10.31 -5.04 22.60
CA GLY A 50 10.38 -4.15 21.44
C GLY A 50 10.34 -4.91 20.11
N GLY A 51 11.16 -4.49 19.16
CA GLY A 51 11.39 -5.22 17.90
C GLY A 51 10.25 -5.18 16.88
N CYS A 52 9.25 -4.31 17.07
CA CYS A 52 8.11 -4.22 16.17
C CYS A 52 8.51 -3.75 14.76
N LEU A 53 7.82 -4.28 13.75
CA LEU A 53 7.84 -3.72 12.41
C LEU A 53 6.76 -2.63 12.35
N ARG A 54 7.19 -1.37 12.30
CA ARG A 54 6.31 -0.22 12.11
C ARG A 54 6.01 -0.03 10.63
N ILE A 55 4.74 0.13 10.30
CA ILE A 55 4.24 0.51 8.97
C ILE A 55 3.68 1.92 9.07
N PHE A 56 4.02 2.78 8.10
CA PHE A 56 3.47 4.12 7.97
C PHE A 56 2.34 4.12 6.94
N GLU A 57 1.25 4.82 7.24
CA GLU A 57 0.15 4.98 6.29
C GLU A 57 0.46 6.13 5.34
N ASN A 58 0.33 5.90 4.04
CA ASN A 58 0.41 6.97 3.05
C ASN A 58 -0.90 7.75 3.10
N SER A 59 -0.98 8.76 3.97
CA SER A 59 -2.06 9.75 3.94
C SER A 59 -1.94 10.57 2.65
N HIS A 60 -2.62 10.12 1.59
CA HIS A 60 -2.94 10.96 0.45
C HIS A 60 -4.18 11.76 0.82
N ASP A 61 -4.02 12.93 1.43
CA ASP A 61 -5.00 14.02 1.41
C ASP A 61 -4.28 15.31 1.86
N ASP A 62 -3.99 16.15 0.87
CA ASP A 62 -4.06 17.62 0.83
C ASP A 62 -3.61 18.47 2.05
N ASP A 63 -2.58 19.28 1.81
CA ASP A 63 -2.49 20.72 2.14
C ASP A 63 -2.72 21.26 3.56
N ASP A 64 -2.60 20.47 4.63
CA ASP A 64 -2.57 21.03 6.00
C ASP A 64 -1.25 20.72 6.74
N ASP A 65 -0.27 21.63 6.54
CA ASP A 65 0.99 21.79 7.32
C ASP A 65 0.70 22.23 8.76
N ASP A 66 -0.07 21.44 9.50
CA ASP A 66 -0.43 21.71 10.89
C ASP A 66 0.03 20.55 11.80
N GLY A 67 1.30 20.18 11.67
CA GLY A 67 2.00 19.29 12.61
C GLY A 67 1.35 17.94 12.88
N GLN A 68 0.47 17.46 11.99
CA GLN A 68 -0.29 16.24 12.22
C GLN A 68 0.66 15.04 12.29
N GLN A 69 0.49 14.27 13.37
CA GLN A 69 1.29 13.08 13.63
C GLN A 69 0.97 12.04 12.56
N GLU A 70 1.99 11.65 11.80
CA GLU A 70 1.87 10.63 10.76
C GLU A 70 1.35 9.30 11.34
N ASP A 71 0.26 8.82 10.75
CA ASP A 71 -0.39 7.59 11.18
C ASP A 71 0.50 6.37 10.90
N HIS A 72 0.59 5.51 11.91
CA HIS A 72 1.40 4.30 11.84
C HIS A 72 0.82 3.20 12.72
N TYR A 73 1.12 1.96 12.36
CA TYR A 73 0.80 0.81 13.18
C TYR A 73 2.01 -0.13 13.33
N ASP A 74 2.10 -0.77 14.50
CA ASP A 74 3.22 -1.63 14.88
C ASP A 74 2.83 -3.10 14.83
N ILE A 75 3.56 -3.88 14.05
CA ILE A 75 3.42 -5.34 13.95
C ILE A 75 4.42 -6.00 14.90
N VAL A 76 3.90 -6.58 15.97
CA VAL A 76 4.70 -7.35 16.93
C VAL A 76 5.23 -8.63 16.25
N PRO A 77 6.52 -8.99 16.41
CA PRO A 77 7.10 -10.18 15.78
C PRO A 77 6.77 -11.42 16.60
N TYR A 78 5.50 -11.86 16.61
CA TYR A 78 5.12 -13.12 17.27
C TYR A 78 5.66 -14.34 16.52
N ALA A 79 5.87 -15.43 17.24
CA ALA A 79 6.20 -16.72 16.64
C ALA A 79 5.15 -17.12 15.60
N ASP A 80 5.60 -17.78 14.52
CA ASP A 80 4.75 -18.30 13.44
C ASP A 80 3.95 -17.21 12.68
N ARG A 81 4.33 -15.94 12.82
CA ARG A 81 3.71 -14.83 12.08
C ARG A 81 4.43 -14.58 10.76
N LEU A 82 3.70 -14.74 9.66
CA LEU A 82 4.08 -14.26 8.33
C LEU A 82 3.47 -12.88 8.07
N VAL A 83 4.31 -11.92 7.67
CA VAL A 83 3.91 -10.58 7.22
C VAL A 83 4.26 -10.43 5.74
N LEU A 84 3.30 -9.96 4.94
CA LEU A 84 3.47 -9.67 3.52
C LEU A 84 3.11 -8.21 3.28
N PHE A 85 3.97 -7.47 2.59
CA PHE A 85 3.68 -6.09 2.22
C PHE A 85 4.33 -5.71 0.89
N ARG A 86 3.75 -4.70 0.23
CA ARG A 86 4.26 -4.12 -1.02
C ARG A 86 5.54 -3.35 -0.74
N SER A 87 6.66 -3.81 -1.26
CA SER A 87 7.98 -3.23 -0.96
C SER A 87 8.14 -1.83 -1.53
N ASP A 88 7.42 -1.53 -2.62
CA ASP A 88 7.46 -0.28 -3.38
C ASP A 88 6.47 0.79 -2.87
N LEU A 89 5.44 0.38 -2.12
CA LEU A 89 4.38 1.29 -1.66
C LEU A 89 4.36 1.47 -0.13
N VAL A 90 4.80 0.46 0.62
CA VAL A 90 4.66 0.43 2.07
C VAL A 90 5.96 0.85 2.73
N GLU A 91 5.96 2.07 3.25
CA GLU A 91 7.05 2.55 4.07
C GLU A 91 7.03 1.87 5.44
N HIS A 92 8.21 1.40 5.87
CA HIS A 92 8.33 0.63 7.08
C HIS A 92 9.64 0.89 7.84
N GLN A 93 9.62 0.63 9.14
CA GLN A 93 10.78 0.74 10.02
C GLN A 93 10.79 -0.43 11.00
N VAL A 94 11.95 -1.08 11.16
CA VAL A 94 12.14 -2.04 12.25
C VAL A 94 12.57 -1.27 13.50
N LEU A 95 11.76 -1.32 14.55
CA LEU A 95 12.09 -0.74 15.85
C LEU A 95 13.16 -1.61 16.55
N PRO A 96 13.99 -1.02 17.44
CA PRO A 96 15.01 -1.77 18.17
C PRO A 96 14.39 -2.91 19.00
N SER A 97 15.04 -4.08 18.98
CA SER A 97 14.78 -5.15 19.95
C SER A 97 15.63 -4.89 21.19
N THR A 98 15.02 -4.71 22.36
CA THR A 98 15.70 -4.19 23.55
C THR A 98 16.10 -5.27 24.54
N ALA A 99 15.34 -6.37 24.62
CA ALA A 99 15.54 -7.40 25.64
C ALA A 99 15.92 -8.77 25.10
N ARG A 100 15.53 -9.10 23.85
CA ARG A 100 15.67 -10.45 23.28
C ARG A 100 16.21 -10.43 21.84
N THR A 101 16.76 -11.55 21.41
CA THR A 101 17.18 -11.76 20.01
C THR A 101 15.95 -11.95 19.13
N ARG A 102 15.82 -11.13 18.08
CA ARG A 102 14.71 -11.18 17.11
C ARG A 102 15.15 -11.89 15.83
N LEU A 103 14.70 -13.13 15.64
CA LEU A 103 14.96 -13.89 14.41
C LEU A 103 13.80 -13.78 13.43
N ALA A 104 14.14 -13.63 12.14
CA ALA A 104 13.17 -13.62 11.05
C ALA A 104 13.80 -14.19 9.77
N ILE A 105 12.97 -14.81 8.94
CA ILE A 105 13.31 -15.14 7.55
C ILE A 105 12.67 -14.08 6.66
N THR A 106 13.47 -13.44 5.82
CA THR A 106 12.98 -12.46 4.84
C THR A 106 13.12 -13.04 3.43
N VAL A 107 12.02 -13.03 2.68
CA VAL A 107 11.99 -13.37 1.26
C VAL A 107 11.55 -12.15 0.47
N TRP A 108 12.22 -11.89 -0.64
CA TRP A 108 11.90 -10.80 -1.54
C TRP A 108 11.46 -11.36 -2.88
N LEU A 109 10.24 -11.04 -3.29
CA LEU A 109 9.68 -11.45 -4.57
C LEU A 109 9.88 -10.31 -5.57
N TYR A 110 10.69 -10.59 -6.58
CA TYR A 110 11.01 -9.64 -7.64
C TYR A 110 10.07 -9.81 -8.83
N GLY A 111 9.72 -8.71 -9.49
CA GLY A 111 8.82 -8.71 -10.63
C GLY A 111 8.93 -7.42 -11.46
N HIS A 112 8.22 -7.37 -12.58
CA HIS A 112 8.13 -6.19 -13.41
C HIS A 112 6.79 -5.50 -13.15
N LEU A 113 6.84 -4.21 -12.81
CA LEU A 113 5.65 -3.37 -12.74
C LEU A 113 5.22 -3.02 -14.16
N ILE A 114 3.94 -3.22 -14.43
CA ILE A 114 3.28 -2.82 -15.67
C ILE A 114 2.37 -1.67 -15.29
N THR A 115 2.75 -0.45 -15.67
CA THR A 115 1.87 0.71 -15.50
C THR A 115 1.06 0.87 -16.78
N ALA A 116 -0.25 0.73 -16.67
CA ALA A 116 -1.17 1.14 -17.71
C ALA A 116 -1.63 2.57 -17.40
N GLU A 117 -1.22 3.53 -18.23
CA GLU A 117 -1.78 4.87 -18.15
C GLU A 117 -3.29 4.79 -18.40
N PRO A 118 -4.14 5.37 -17.53
CA PRO A 118 -5.56 5.41 -17.78
C PRO A 118 -5.79 6.19 -19.09
N ASN A 119 -6.32 5.51 -20.09
CA ASN A 119 -6.68 6.13 -21.36
C ASN A 119 -7.81 7.13 -21.10
N THR A 120 -7.45 8.39 -20.86
CA THR A 120 -8.37 9.51 -20.56
C THR A 120 -9.24 9.90 -21.75
N ARG A 121 -9.21 9.14 -22.86
CA ARG A 121 -10.08 9.30 -24.02
C ARG A 121 -11.16 8.21 -24.03
N ASN A 122 -12.19 8.36 -23.16
CA ASN A 122 -13.62 8.05 -23.46
C ASN A 122 -14.52 7.69 -22.26
N CYS A 123 -14.06 7.64 -21.01
CA CYS A 123 -15.00 7.48 -19.88
C CYS A 123 -15.45 8.84 -19.32
N GLN A 124 -16.22 9.60 -20.10
CA GLN A 124 -17.25 10.44 -19.49
C GLN A 124 -18.40 9.52 -19.11
N VAL A 125 -18.31 8.92 -17.92
CA VAL A 125 -19.50 8.39 -17.25
C VAL A 125 -20.29 9.62 -16.83
N GLN A 126 -21.27 10.04 -17.65
CA GLN A 126 -22.34 10.90 -17.15
C GLN A 126 -22.98 10.14 -15.99
N SER A 127 -22.78 10.65 -14.77
CA SER A 127 -23.54 10.22 -13.62
C SER A 127 -25.03 10.31 -13.98
N PRO A 128 -25.82 9.23 -13.83
CA PRO A 128 -27.26 9.35 -14.03
C PRO A 128 -27.80 10.37 -13.05
N ASP A 129 -28.58 11.34 -13.55
CA ASP A 129 -29.27 12.34 -12.76
C ASP A 129 -30.36 11.65 -11.92
N ILE A 130 -30.07 11.45 -10.63
CA ILE A 130 -30.96 10.74 -9.68
C ILE A 130 -32.21 11.59 -9.33
N SER A 131 -32.31 12.84 -9.79
CA SER A 131 -33.44 13.73 -9.47
C SER A 131 -34.80 13.30 -10.05
N GLN A 132 -34.87 12.28 -10.91
CA GLN A 132 -36.14 11.81 -11.51
C GLN A 132 -36.73 10.52 -10.93
N ILE A 133 -36.13 9.90 -9.90
CA ILE A 133 -36.61 8.61 -9.37
C ILE A 133 -37.71 8.76 -8.30
N GLU A 134 -37.95 9.94 -7.73
CA GLU A 134 -38.93 10.13 -6.63
C GLU A 134 -40.37 10.49 -7.06
N LYS A 135 -40.89 9.94 -8.16
CA LYS A 135 -42.34 10.05 -8.45
C LYS A 135 -42.92 8.77 -9.03
N GLY A 136 -43.25 7.81 -8.15
CA GLY A 136 -43.98 6.63 -8.59
C GLY A 136 -44.17 5.55 -7.53
N SER A 137 -44.65 5.90 -6.33
CA SER A 137 -45.14 4.90 -5.37
C SER A 137 -46.56 5.24 -4.94
N ASP A 138 -47.52 4.97 -5.82
CA ASP A 138 -48.94 4.87 -5.47
C ASP A 138 -49.54 3.56 -6.00
N SER A 139 -50.24 2.89 -5.09
CA SER A 139 -51.25 1.83 -5.28
C SER A 139 -50.78 0.38 -5.47
N ILE A 140 -50.65 -0.34 -4.34
CA ILE A 140 -50.90 -1.79 -4.28
C ILE A 140 -52.32 -1.98 -3.73
N THR A 141 -53.25 -2.38 -4.59
CA THR A 141 -54.62 -2.77 -4.21
C THR A 141 -54.64 -4.24 -3.80
N THR A 142 -55.13 -4.49 -2.58
CA THR A 142 -55.46 -5.81 -2.04
C THR A 142 -56.62 -6.44 -2.82
N THR A 143 -56.50 -7.73 -3.15
CA THR A 143 -57.64 -8.62 -3.40
C THR A 143 -57.28 -10.00 -2.89
#